data_AF-A0A9P7KDB9-F1
#
_entry.id   AF-A0A9P7KDB9-F1
#
_cell.length_a   1.000
_cell.length_b   1.000
_cell.length_c   1.000
_cell.angle_alpha   90.00
_cell.angle_beta   90.00
_cell.angle_gamma   90.00
#
_symmetry.space_group_name_H-M   'P 1'
#
loop_
_entity.id
_entity.type
_entity.pdbx_description
1 polymer ?
#
loop_
_entity_poly.entity_id
_entity_poly.type
_entity_poly.pdbx_seq_one_letter_code
_entity_poly.pdbx_strand_id
1 'polypeptide(L)'
;MPIVQFAPFSSLIQPSFWHELTNLKIDVLRLSDEAQPLTGSYTAGRSVTDRESGKEIALGGNLSVGSESFDKDFKVSPGSVHAQGIFKNYNTIEEFKAADKTALFNEEVVKIWEHILATRDTALLNRFLLITFADLKKYKYFYWFAFPAFVSKPAWEIAEDGWKDAAAEFSSEQLSSIQEQLRSRASPLPFFLVRDDAIAPVEDYSTFFESTPPSSQTIAFIDPSAHPTNPGWPLRNLLAYLRAIYPETTSTVRVLCWRDTETHPTWKSRFGVLEIGGVPSKERPSAVGWEKNPQGKLGPRVADLAPMMDPTRLANQAVDLNLKLMRWRILPSLDLEKISTTKCLLLGAGTLGCYVARTLMGWGVRTITLVDSSRVSFSNPVRQPLFEFEDCLDGGKPKAQCAAARLKKIFPGINASGHTLSIPMPGHPVPAASVAQTKAEVEKLEALIAEHDVVFLLMDSRESRWLPTVIAAAKGKIVINAALGFDTFLVMRHGARASSVPPNGTRLGCYYCNDIVAPTD
;
A
#
# COMPACT_ATOMS: atom_id res chain seq x y z
N MET A 1 -16.11 -20.91 38.29
CA MET A 1 -14.93 -21.17 37.46
C MET A 1 -14.62 -19.93 36.60
N PRO A 2 -13.41 -19.71 36.06
CA PRO A 2 -13.14 -18.53 35.22
C PRO A 2 -13.89 -18.58 33.89
N ILE A 3 -14.37 -17.42 33.42
CA ILE A 3 -15.06 -17.30 32.11
C ILE A 3 -14.05 -17.46 30.97
N VAL A 4 -14.43 -18.25 29.95
CA VAL A 4 -13.60 -18.46 28.75
C VAL A 4 -13.49 -17.17 27.94
N GLN A 5 -12.26 -16.75 27.66
CA GLN A 5 -11.96 -15.67 26.74
C GLN A 5 -11.49 -16.23 25.40
N PHE A 6 -11.92 -15.59 24.30
CA PHE A 6 -11.62 -16.05 22.94
C PHE A 6 -10.76 -15.02 22.22
N ALA A 7 -9.71 -15.48 21.55
CA ALA A 7 -8.87 -14.65 20.70
C ALA A 7 -9.65 -14.25 19.43
N PRO A 8 -9.80 -12.94 19.13
CA PRO A 8 -10.49 -12.49 17.92
C PRO A 8 -9.80 -12.92 16.64
N PHE A 9 -10.57 -13.21 15.58
CA PHE A 9 -10.03 -13.34 14.24
C PHE A 9 -9.41 -12.02 13.77
N SER A 10 -8.30 -12.13 13.04
CA SER A 10 -7.64 -11.01 12.38
C SER A 10 -7.67 -11.22 10.88
N SER A 11 -7.99 -10.17 10.12
CA SER A 11 -8.00 -10.21 8.66
C SER A 11 -6.62 -9.96 8.05
N LEU A 12 -6.35 -10.59 6.91
CA LEU A 12 -5.19 -10.34 6.05
C LEU A 12 -5.66 -10.24 4.59
N ILE A 13 -5.59 -9.04 4.01
CA ILE A 13 -5.90 -8.83 2.60
C ILE A 13 -4.59 -8.80 1.81
N GLN A 14 -4.42 -9.69 0.83
CA GLN A 14 -3.27 -9.66 -0.07
C GLN A 14 -3.35 -8.47 -1.03
N PRO A 15 -2.22 -7.89 -1.48
CA PRO A 15 -2.23 -6.81 -2.47
C PRO A 15 -3.01 -7.15 -3.76
N SER A 16 -2.93 -8.41 -4.21
CA SER A 16 -3.64 -8.95 -5.38
C SER A 16 -5.16 -8.77 -5.30
N PHE A 17 -5.75 -8.88 -4.10
CA PHE A 17 -7.19 -8.68 -3.89
C PHE A 17 -7.64 -7.29 -4.34
N TRP A 18 -6.83 -6.25 -4.10
CA TRP A 18 -7.20 -4.87 -4.44
C TRP A 18 -7.09 -4.57 -5.93
N HIS A 19 -6.13 -5.21 -6.61
CA HIS A 19 -6.07 -5.18 -8.08
C HIS A 19 -7.31 -5.82 -8.68
N GLU A 20 -7.69 -7.01 -8.18
CA GLU A 20 -8.87 -7.71 -8.67
C GLU A 20 -10.15 -6.95 -8.36
N LEU A 21 -10.28 -6.37 -7.16
CA LEU A 21 -11.40 -5.50 -6.83
C LEU A 21 -11.51 -4.30 -7.77
N THR A 22 -10.38 -3.74 -8.20
CA THR A 22 -10.37 -2.61 -9.14
C THR A 22 -10.90 -3.04 -10.51
N ASN A 23 -10.42 -4.17 -11.03
CA ASN A 23 -10.89 -4.75 -12.29
C ASN A 23 -12.38 -5.11 -12.21
N LEU A 24 -12.76 -5.85 -11.17
CA LEU A 24 -14.14 -6.24 -10.90
C LEU A 24 -15.06 -5.00 -10.82
N LYS A 25 -14.61 -3.91 -10.18
CA LYS A 25 -15.43 -2.70 -10.06
C LYS A 25 -15.61 -1.98 -11.39
N ILE A 26 -14.57 -1.88 -12.21
CA ILE A 26 -14.59 -1.17 -13.49
C ILE A 26 -15.35 -1.98 -14.54
N ASP A 27 -15.03 -3.28 -14.65
CA ASP A 27 -15.44 -4.09 -15.81
C ASP A 27 -16.76 -4.84 -15.56
N VAL A 28 -16.98 -5.33 -14.33
CA VAL A 28 -18.08 -6.23 -13.99
C VAL A 28 -19.19 -5.52 -13.22
N LEU A 29 -18.89 -5.03 -12.01
CA LEU A 29 -19.88 -4.46 -11.09
C LEU A 29 -20.42 -3.11 -11.59
N ARG A 30 -19.58 -2.26 -12.18
CA ARG A 30 -19.94 -0.91 -12.62
C ARG A 30 -20.66 -0.14 -11.49
N LEU A 31 -21.95 0.14 -11.63
CA LEU A 31 -22.76 0.83 -10.61
C LEU A 31 -23.44 -0.11 -9.60
N SER A 32 -23.39 -1.43 -9.82
CA SER A 32 -23.95 -2.40 -8.88
C SER A 32 -23.22 -2.35 -7.53
N ASP A 33 -24.01 -2.35 -6.47
CA ASP A 33 -23.62 -2.48 -5.06
C ASP A 33 -24.13 -3.81 -4.45
N GLU A 34 -24.52 -4.76 -5.31
CA GLU A 34 -24.96 -6.09 -4.89
C GLU A 34 -23.84 -6.85 -4.16
N ALA A 35 -24.26 -7.63 -3.17
CA ALA A 35 -23.34 -8.44 -2.39
C ALA A 35 -22.93 -9.67 -3.22
N GLN A 36 -21.63 -9.99 -3.21
CA GLN A 36 -21.05 -11.12 -3.92
C GLN A 36 -20.51 -12.17 -2.95
N PRO A 37 -20.55 -13.47 -3.31
CA PRO A 37 -19.86 -14.48 -2.53
C PRO A 37 -18.35 -14.23 -2.57
N LEU A 38 -17.68 -14.47 -1.44
CA LEU A 38 -16.23 -14.38 -1.33
C LEU A 38 -15.71 -15.56 -0.53
N THR A 39 -14.60 -16.14 -0.98
CA THR A 39 -13.97 -17.27 -0.31
C THR A 39 -12.67 -16.84 0.35
N GLY A 40 -12.53 -17.13 1.64
CA GLY A 40 -11.32 -16.90 2.40
C GLY A 40 -10.71 -18.20 2.92
N SER A 41 -9.49 -18.13 3.41
CA SER A 41 -8.87 -19.25 4.12
C SER A 41 -8.06 -18.80 5.33
N TYR A 42 -8.04 -19.61 6.37
CA TYR A 42 -7.19 -19.39 7.55
C TYR A 42 -6.39 -20.64 7.90
N THR A 43 -5.35 -20.49 8.70
CA THR A 43 -4.52 -21.60 9.19
C THR A 43 -4.53 -21.65 10.71
N ALA A 44 -4.06 -22.78 11.25
CA ALA A 44 -3.79 -22.88 12.67
C ALA A 44 -2.76 -21.85 13.14
N GLY A 45 -2.90 -21.39 14.39
CA GLY A 45 -1.95 -20.51 15.05
C GLY A 45 -0.59 -21.19 15.17
N ARG A 46 0.47 -20.43 14.90
CA ARG A 46 1.86 -20.91 14.95
C ARG A 46 2.62 -20.23 16.08
N SER A 47 3.71 -20.84 16.48
CA SER A 47 4.66 -20.26 17.42
C SER A 47 6.06 -20.38 16.85
N VAL A 48 6.84 -19.31 16.91
CA VAL A 48 8.21 -19.29 16.40
C VAL A 48 9.13 -18.81 17.50
N THR A 49 10.21 -19.56 17.74
CA THR A 49 11.26 -19.13 18.67
C THR A 49 12.10 -18.05 18.00
N ASP A 50 12.13 -16.87 18.61
CA ASP A 50 12.98 -15.78 18.18
C ASP A 50 14.46 -16.16 18.34
N ARG A 51 15.25 -15.97 17.29
CA ARG A 51 16.67 -16.35 17.26
C ARG A 51 17.53 -15.46 18.14
N GLU A 52 17.12 -14.21 18.36
CA GLU A 52 17.90 -13.25 19.16
C GLU A 52 17.55 -13.33 20.65
N SER A 53 16.27 -13.39 21.01
CA SER A 53 15.83 -13.42 22.41
C SER A 53 15.59 -14.82 22.99
N GLY A 54 15.52 -15.86 22.14
CA GLY A 54 15.16 -17.22 22.56
C GLY A 54 13.71 -17.36 23.04
N LYS A 55 12.90 -16.30 22.95
CA LYS A 55 11.50 -16.31 23.39
C LYS A 55 10.59 -16.84 22.28
N GLU A 56 9.55 -17.55 22.70
CA GLU A 56 8.53 -18.02 21.80
C GLU A 56 7.55 -16.89 21.45
N ILE A 57 7.43 -16.58 20.16
CA ILE A 57 6.52 -15.58 19.62
C ILE A 57 5.30 -16.29 19.03
N ALA A 58 4.13 -15.99 19.59
CA ALA A 58 2.85 -16.46 19.12
C ALA A 58 2.41 -15.68 17.87
N LEU A 59 2.22 -16.38 16.75
CA LEU A 59 1.72 -15.88 15.48
C LEU A 59 0.34 -16.49 15.23
N GLY A 60 -0.72 -15.75 15.58
CA GLY A 60 -2.09 -16.19 15.29
C GLY A 60 -2.33 -16.32 13.79
N GLY A 61 -3.12 -17.30 13.40
CA GLY A 61 -3.62 -17.45 12.04
C GLY A 61 -4.59 -16.32 11.68
N ASN A 62 -4.43 -15.77 10.48
CA ASN A 62 -5.30 -14.74 9.94
C ASN A 62 -6.31 -15.36 8.96
N LEU A 63 -7.51 -14.77 8.87
CA LEU A 63 -8.35 -15.01 7.70
C LEU A 63 -7.79 -14.22 6.53
N SER A 64 -7.29 -14.93 5.52
CA SER A 64 -6.69 -14.38 4.32
C SER A 64 -7.66 -14.33 3.14
N VAL A 65 -7.61 -13.24 2.38
CA VAL A 65 -8.29 -13.09 1.08
C VAL A 65 -7.31 -12.54 0.04
N GLY A 66 -7.39 -13.07 -1.18
CA GLY A 66 -6.52 -12.77 -2.33
C GLY A 66 -7.33 -12.54 -3.61
N SER A 67 -6.67 -12.47 -4.77
CA SER A 67 -7.36 -12.37 -6.07
C SER A 67 -8.28 -13.57 -6.33
N GLU A 68 -7.80 -14.75 -5.97
CA GLU A 68 -8.49 -16.03 -6.11
C GLU A 68 -9.76 -16.12 -5.26
N SER A 69 -9.93 -15.25 -4.26
CA SER A 69 -11.09 -15.26 -3.37
C SER A 69 -12.42 -14.97 -4.08
N PHE A 70 -12.39 -14.38 -5.27
CA PHE A 70 -13.56 -14.15 -6.12
C PHE A 70 -13.86 -15.33 -7.06
N ASP A 71 -12.95 -16.30 -7.19
CA ASP A 71 -13.11 -17.43 -8.10
C ASP A 71 -14.08 -18.47 -7.52
N LYS A 72 -14.89 -19.07 -8.41
CA LYS A 72 -15.78 -20.18 -8.04
C LYS A 72 -15.01 -21.46 -7.71
N ASP A 73 -13.85 -21.65 -8.33
CA ASP A 73 -13.00 -22.84 -8.18
C ASP A 73 -11.85 -22.59 -7.19
N PHE A 74 -12.14 -21.94 -6.06
CA PHE A 74 -11.15 -21.62 -5.02
C PHE A 74 -10.48 -22.89 -4.49
N LYS A 75 -9.15 -22.98 -4.64
CA LYS A 75 -8.35 -24.10 -4.11
C LYS A 75 -7.63 -23.68 -2.83
N VAL A 76 -8.00 -24.35 -1.75
CA VAL A 76 -7.41 -24.13 -0.42
C VAL A 76 -6.01 -24.77 -0.38
N SER A 77 -5.02 -24.05 0.14
CA SER A 77 -3.70 -24.63 0.37
C SER A 77 -3.76 -25.77 1.41
N PRO A 78 -2.92 -26.82 1.30
CA PRO A 78 -2.89 -27.90 2.28
C PRO A 78 -2.71 -27.37 3.71
N GLY A 79 -3.50 -27.90 4.66
CA GLY A 79 -3.47 -27.48 6.06
C GLY A 79 -4.15 -26.13 6.35
N SER A 80 -4.80 -25.52 5.35
CA SER A 80 -5.66 -24.35 5.53
C SER A 80 -7.13 -24.76 5.61
N VAL A 81 -7.91 -23.95 6.30
CA VAL A 81 -9.34 -24.12 6.48
C VAL A 81 -10.08 -23.16 5.57
N HIS A 82 -11.04 -23.69 4.84
CA HIS A 82 -11.96 -22.93 4.01
C HIS A 82 -12.95 -22.14 4.86
N ALA A 83 -13.17 -20.88 4.50
CA ALA A 83 -14.18 -20.02 5.12
C ALA A 83 -14.99 -19.31 4.02
N GLN A 84 -16.31 -19.48 4.07
CA GLN A 84 -17.21 -18.80 3.14
C GLN A 84 -17.53 -17.40 3.65
N GLY A 85 -17.70 -16.43 2.77
CA GLY A 85 -18.06 -15.08 3.17
C GLY A 85 -18.89 -14.36 2.14
N ILE A 86 -19.35 -13.18 2.53
CA ILE A 86 -20.03 -12.25 1.65
C ILE A 86 -19.23 -10.95 1.57
N PHE A 87 -19.11 -10.44 0.36
CA PHE A 87 -18.43 -9.21 0.01
C PHE A 87 -19.43 -8.17 -0.46
N LYS A 88 -19.39 -6.96 0.10
CA LYS A 88 -20.23 -5.85 -0.35
C LYS A 88 -19.40 -4.58 -0.55
N ASN A 89 -19.33 -4.11 -1.80
CA ASN A 89 -18.64 -2.87 -2.14
C ASN A 89 -19.62 -1.73 -2.41
N TYR A 90 -19.41 -0.61 -1.73
CA TYR A 90 -20.20 0.62 -1.92
C TYR A 90 -19.59 1.50 -3.01
N ASN A 91 -20.45 2.28 -3.68
CA ASN A 91 -20.05 3.19 -4.74
C ASN A 91 -19.49 4.51 -4.21
N THR A 92 -20.09 5.01 -3.13
CA THR A 92 -19.71 6.27 -2.50
C THR A 92 -19.27 6.08 -1.06
N ILE A 93 -18.43 6.99 -0.55
CA ILE A 93 -18.00 6.94 0.84
C ILE A 93 -19.14 7.30 1.80
N GLU A 94 -20.09 8.12 1.33
CA GLU A 94 -21.29 8.50 2.04
C GLU A 94 -22.19 7.28 2.30
N GLU A 95 -22.43 6.46 1.27
CA GLU A 95 -23.16 5.19 1.40
C GLU A 95 -22.45 4.24 2.37
N PHE A 96 -21.13 4.06 2.24
CA PHE A 96 -20.35 3.20 3.14
C PHE A 96 -20.47 3.65 4.61
N LYS A 97 -20.44 4.96 4.87
CA LYS A 97 -20.60 5.51 6.22
C LYS A 97 -22.02 5.35 6.74
N ALA A 98 -23.01 5.67 5.92
CA ALA A 98 -24.44 5.63 6.27
C ALA A 98 -25.02 4.21 6.36
N ALA A 99 -24.34 3.22 5.76
CA ALA A 99 -24.80 1.83 5.77
C ALA A 99 -25.05 1.32 7.20
N ASP A 100 -26.21 0.66 7.39
CA ASP A 100 -26.55 -0.03 8.62
C ASP A 100 -25.73 -1.32 8.76
N LYS A 101 -24.58 -1.17 9.41
CA LYS A 101 -23.63 -2.25 9.65
C LYS A 101 -24.18 -3.28 10.64
N THR A 102 -25.13 -2.88 11.49
CA THR A 102 -25.76 -3.78 12.45
C THR A 102 -26.76 -4.69 11.75
N ALA A 103 -27.57 -4.14 10.83
CA ALA A 103 -28.49 -4.93 10.00
C ALA A 103 -27.73 -5.95 9.15
N LEU A 104 -26.72 -5.51 8.38
CA LEU A 104 -25.91 -6.40 7.53
C LEU A 104 -25.22 -7.52 8.33
N PHE A 105 -24.71 -7.19 9.51
CA PHE A 105 -24.12 -8.19 10.39
C PHE A 105 -25.17 -9.21 10.87
N ASN A 106 -26.35 -8.74 11.29
CA ASN A 106 -27.42 -9.60 11.78
C ASN A 106 -28.01 -10.51 10.70
N GLU A 107 -28.08 -10.06 9.44
CA GLU A 107 -28.48 -10.90 8.31
C GLU A 107 -27.57 -12.13 8.17
N GLU A 108 -26.25 -11.94 8.26
CA GLU A 108 -25.30 -13.06 8.19
C GLU A 108 -25.38 -13.96 9.43
N VAL A 109 -25.62 -13.41 10.62
CA VAL A 109 -25.85 -14.20 11.85
C VAL A 109 -27.09 -15.08 11.73
N VAL A 110 -28.18 -14.56 11.17
CA VAL A 110 -29.42 -15.32 10.95
C VAL A 110 -29.18 -16.48 10.00
N LYS A 111 -28.48 -16.24 8.88
CA LYS A 111 -28.12 -17.29 7.91
C LYS A 111 -27.32 -18.42 8.55
N ILE A 112 -26.35 -18.10 9.42
CA ILE A 112 -25.57 -19.12 10.14
C ILE A 112 -26.51 -19.92 11.05
N TRP A 113 -27.35 -19.27 11.85
CA TRP A 113 -28.22 -19.94 12.81
C TRP A 113 -29.28 -20.84 12.16
N GLU A 114 -29.94 -20.35 11.11
CA GLU A 114 -30.94 -21.13 10.36
C GLU A 114 -30.32 -22.35 9.69
N HIS A 115 -29.10 -22.20 9.15
CA HIS A 115 -28.37 -23.33 8.58
C HIS A 115 -28.04 -24.40 9.62
N ILE A 116 -27.53 -24.00 10.79
CA ILE A 116 -27.24 -24.94 11.91
C ILE A 116 -28.48 -25.79 12.24
N LEU A 117 -29.65 -25.16 12.36
CA LEU A 117 -30.88 -25.86 12.74
C LEU A 117 -31.45 -26.73 11.61
N ALA A 118 -31.31 -26.30 10.35
CA ALA A 118 -31.90 -26.97 9.21
C ALA A 118 -31.06 -28.15 8.70
N THR A 119 -29.74 -27.97 8.56
CA THR A 119 -28.85 -28.95 7.91
C THR A 119 -28.00 -29.74 8.90
N ARG A 120 -27.79 -29.22 10.11
CA ARG A 120 -26.81 -29.77 11.07
C ARG A 120 -25.41 -29.93 10.46
N ASP A 121 -25.00 -28.95 9.65
CA ASP A 121 -23.70 -28.89 8.97
C ASP A 121 -22.83 -27.77 9.57
N THR A 122 -21.54 -28.01 9.69
CA THR A 122 -20.55 -27.06 10.20
C THR A 122 -19.95 -26.12 9.14
N ALA A 123 -20.27 -26.30 7.86
CA ALA A 123 -19.68 -25.55 6.74
C ALA A 123 -19.78 -24.02 6.85
N LEU A 124 -20.86 -23.49 7.45
CA LEU A 124 -21.08 -22.04 7.60
C LEU A 124 -20.64 -21.46 8.95
N LEU A 125 -20.08 -22.24 9.86
CA LEU A 125 -19.71 -21.75 11.20
C LEU A 125 -18.63 -20.68 11.17
N ASN A 126 -17.71 -20.72 10.19
CA ASN A 126 -16.64 -19.74 10.03
C ASN A 126 -16.98 -18.66 8.98
N ARG A 127 -18.27 -18.39 8.78
CA ARG A 127 -18.71 -17.42 7.79
C ARG A 127 -18.26 -16.00 8.16
N PHE A 128 -17.86 -15.20 7.18
CA PHE A 128 -17.40 -13.83 7.39
C PHE A 128 -18.08 -12.80 6.46
N LEU A 129 -18.01 -11.53 6.82
CA LEU A 129 -18.53 -10.40 6.06
C LEU A 129 -17.40 -9.41 5.80
N LEU A 130 -17.24 -8.98 4.55
CA LEU A 130 -16.32 -7.92 4.15
C LEU A 130 -17.09 -6.79 3.47
N ILE A 131 -17.11 -5.61 4.10
CA ILE A 131 -17.62 -4.40 3.48
C ILE A 131 -16.48 -3.49 3.01
N THR A 132 -16.60 -2.91 1.81
CA THR A 132 -15.56 -2.05 1.25
C THR A 132 -16.10 -0.80 0.56
N PHE A 133 -15.24 0.21 0.45
CA PHE A 133 -15.39 1.33 -0.49
C PHE A 133 -14.03 1.60 -1.13
N ALA A 134 -13.99 1.59 -2.47
CA ALA A 134 -12.78 1.77 -3.26
C ALA A 134 -12.72 3.16 -3.93
N ASP A 135 -11.84 4.04 -3.46
CA ASP A 135 -11.52 5.30 -4.14
C ASP A 135 -10.46 5.02 -5.23
N LEU A 136 -10.93 4.67 -6.42
CA LEU A 136 -10.08 4.31 -7.57
C LEU A 136 -9.27 5.49 -8.12
N LYS A 137 -9.63 6.73 -7.77
CA LYS A 137 -8.87 7.93 -8.19
C LYS A 137 -7.64 8.14 -7.31
N LYS A 138 -7.77 7.84 -6.02
CA LYS A 138 -6.68 7.98 -5.03
C LYS A 138 -6.01 6.65 -4.70
N TYR A 139 -6.49 5.54 -5.25
CA TYR A 139 -6.07 4.18 -4.90
C TYR A 139 -6.13 3.91 -3.39
N LYS A 140 -7.21 4.40 -2.75
CA LYS A 140 -7.47 4.22 -1.31
C LYS A 140 -8.67 3.33 -1.11
N TYR A 141 -8.48 2.27 -0.33
CA TYR A 141 -9.50 1.25 -0.09
C TYR A 141 -9.87 1.24 1.38
N PHE A 142 -11.13 1.55 1.65
CA PHE A 142 -11.72 1.49 2.98
C PHE A 142 -12.37 0.13 3.13
N TYR A 143 -12.11 -0.59 4.21
CA TYR A 143 -12.65 -1.93 4.41
C TYR A 143 -12.92 -2.23 5.88
N TRP A 144 -13.85 -3.15 6.13
CA TRP A 144 -14.13 -3.63 7.47
C TRP A 144 -14.60 -5.08 7.43
N PHE A 145 -13.88 -5.96 8.14
CA PHE A 145 -14.31 -7.33 8.34
C PHE A 145 -15.23 -7.47 9.55
N ALA A 146 -16.19 -8.38 9.43
CA ALA A 146 -16.88 -8.96 10.56
C ALA A 146 -16.77 -10.49 10.51
N PHE A 147 -16.56 -11.08 11.67
CA PHE A 147 -16.55 -12.52 11.91
C PHE A 147 -17.69 -12.86 12.87
N PRO A 148 -18.93 -13.02 12.38
CA PRO A 148 -20.08 -13.34 13.21
C PRO A 148 -19.83 -14.51 14.17
N ALA A 149 -19.92 -14.24 15.47
CA ALA A 149 -19.81 -15.27 16.50
C ALA A 149 -20.87 -15.12 17.59
N PHE A 150 -21.49 -16.25 17.96
CA PHE A 150 -22.52 -16.28 18.99
C PHE A 150 -21.95 -16.06 20.40
N VAL A 151 -22.75 -15.43 21.25
CA VAL A 151 -22.45 -15.17 22.66
C VAL A 151 -23.42 -15.97 23.50
N SER A 152 -22.90 -16.97 24.21
CA SER A 152 -23.68 -17.78 25.14
C SER A 152 -24.06 -16.99 26.39
N LYS A 153 -25.31 -17.17 26.82
CA LYS A 153 -25.82 -16.68 28.11
C LYS A 153 -26.52 -17.86 28.82
N PRO A 154 -26.02 -18.35 29.96
CA PRO A 154 -24.80 -17.90 30.66
C PRO A 154 -23.50 -18.17 29.87
N ALA A 155 -22.41 -17.54 30.28
CA ALA A 155 -21.11 -17.69 29.63
C ALA A 155 -20.52 -19.07 29.93
N TRP A 156 -19.69 -19.58 29.01
CA TRP A 156 -18.89 -20.77 29.25
C TRP A 156 -17.80 -20.48 30.27
N GLU A 157 -17.66 -21.36 31.25
CA GLU A 157 -16.59 -21.36 32.23
C GLU A 157 -15.62 -22.51 31.94
N ILE A 158 -14.34 -22.34 32.22
CA ILE A 158 -13.33 -23.40 32.09
C ILE A 158 -13.00 -23.95 33.47
N ALA A 159 -12.83 -25.28 33.58
CA ALA A 159 -12.42 -25.93 34.83
C ALA A 159 -11.20 -25.23 35.50
N GLU A 160 -11.04 -25.36 36.82
CA GLU A 160 -10.01 -24.65 37.61
C GLU A 160 -8.58 -24.81 37.07
N ASP A 161 -8.36 -25.95 36.44
CA ASP A 161 -7.15 -26.39 35.77
C ASP A 161 -6.78 -25.59 34.50
N GLY A 162 -7.70 -24.76 33.99
CA GLY A 162 -7.49 -23.90 32.84
C GLY A 162 -7.19 -24.67 31.54
N TRP A 163 -6.57 -23.97 30.58
CA TRP A 163 -6.08 -24.57 29.34
C TRP A 163 -4.71 -25.21 29.57
N LYS A 164 -4.63 -26.52 29.35
CA LYS A 164 -3.40 -27.33 29.49
C LYS A 164 -2.80 -27.65 28.13
N ASP A 165 -1.54 -28.09 28.11
CA ASP A 165 -0.94 -28.69 26.91
C ASP A 165 -1.71 -29.96 26.54
N ALA A 166 -1.96 -30.18 25.24
CA ALA A 166 -2.68 -31.38 24.79
C ALA A 166 -1.96 -32.68 25.21
N ALA A 167 -0.63 -32.66 25.29
CA ALA A 167 0.20 -33.78 25.76
C ALA A 167 0.00 -34.14 27.25
N ALA A 168 -0.70 -33.31 28.04
CA ALA A 168 -1.06 -33.64 29.41
C ALA A 168 -2.27 -34.59 29.48
N GLU A 169 -3.11 -34.62 28.45
CA GLU A 169 -4.33 -35.44 28.39
C GLU A 169 -4.20 -36.58 27.35
N PHE A 170 -3.49 -36.34 26.26
CA PHE A 170 -3.33 -37.29 25.14
C PHE A 170 -1.91 -37.84 25.08
N SER A 171 -1.76 -39.13 24.73
CA SER A 171 -0.46 -39.73 24.47
C SER A 171 0.17 -39.17 23.19
N SER A 172 1.50 -39.29 23.08
CA SER A 172 2.19 -38.91 21.85
C SER A 172 1.72 -39.74 20.64
N GLU A 173 1.38 -41.03 20.83
CA GLU A 173 0.83 -41.85 19.74
C GLU A 173 -0.55 -41.34 19.27
N GLN A 174 -1.42 -40.97 20.22
CA GLN A 174 -2.74 -40.39 19.93
C GLN A 174 -2.62 -39.11 19.10
N LEU A 175 -1.78 -38.18 19.52
CA LEU A 175 -1.59 -36.90 18.82
C LEU A 175 -0.97 -37.11 17.42
N SER A 176 -0.02 -38.03 17.28
CA SER A 176 0.53 -38.41 15.98
C SER A 176 -0.52 -39.03 15.06
N SER A 177 -1.37 -39.92 15.57
CA SER A 177 -2.48 -40.53 14.83
C SER A 177 -3.49 -39.49 14.34
N ILE A 178 -3.87 -38.55 15.20
CA ILE A 178 -4.76 -37.43 14.84
C ILE A 178 -4.13 -36.59 13.71
N GLN A 179 -2.85 -36.25 13.83
CA GLN A 179 -2.15 -35.47 12.81
C GLN A 179 -2.10 -36.21 11.45
N GLU A 180 -1.83 -37.51 11.45
CA GLU A 180 -1.78 -38.32 10.24
C GLU A 180 -3.16 -38.45 9.56
N GLN A 181 -4.22 -38.64 10.35
CA GLN A 181 -5.59 -38.69 9.84
C GLN A 181 -6.05 -37.34 9.28
N LEU A 182 -5.66 -36.22 9.89
CA LEU A 182 -5.93 -34.88 9.35
C LEU A 182 -5.19 -34.62 8.03
N ARG A 183 -3.95 -35.12 7.89
CA ARG A 183 -3.14 -34.93 6.67
C ARG A 183 -3.52 -35.84 5.51
N SER A 184 -3.94 -37.06 5.80
CA SER A 184 -4.32 -38.05 4.78
C SER A 184 -5.69 -37.80 4.15
N ARG A 185 -6.51 -36.94 4.76
CA ARG A 185 -7.83 -36.58 4.21
C ARG A 185 -7.73 -35.64 3.01
N ALA A 186 -8.53 -35.94 1.99
CA ALA A 186 -8.68 -35.11 0.80
C ALA A 186 -9.39 -33.77 1.07
N SER A 187 -10.31 -33.73 2.05
CA SER A 187 -11.00 -32.52 2.49
C SER A 187 -10.54 -32.15 3.91
N PRO A 188 -10.17 -30.89 4.16
CA PRO A 188 -9.83 -30.45 5.51
C PRO A 188 -11.06 -30.57 6.43
N LEU A 189 -10.82 -30.91 7.69
CA LEU A 189 -11.82 -30.92 8.75
C LEU A 189 -11.59 -29.73 9.69
N PRO A 190 -12.34 -28.63 9.53
CA PRO A 190 -12.21 -27.44 10.39
C PRO A 190 -12.57 -27.76 11.85
N PHE A 191 -13.57 -28.62 12.02
CA PHE A 191 -14.10 -29.12 13.27
C PHE A 191 -14.18 -30.64 13.18
N PHE A 192 -13.80 -31.34 14.24
CA PHE A 192 -13.80 -32.80 14.26
C PHE A 192 -13.98 -33.34 15.68
N LEU A 193 -14.37 -34.60 15.76
CA LEU A 193 -14.53 -35.36 17.00
C LEU A 193 -13.31 -36.24 17.20
N VAL A 194 -12.94 -36.47 18.46
CA VAL A 194 -11.83 -37.32 18.86
C VAL A 194 -12.33 -38.32 19.89
N ARG A 195 -12.09 -39.60 19.61
CA ARG A 195 -12.30 -40.72 20.52
C ARG A 195 -11.10 -41.64 20.44
N ASP A 196 -10.36 -41.75 21.54
CA ASP A 196 -9.10 -42.47 21.60
C ASP A 196 -8.15 -42.00 20.47
N ASP A 197 -7.87 -42.86 19.49
CA ASP A 197 -7.02 -42.56 18.33
C ASP A 197 -7.79 -42.16 17.06
N ALA A 198 -9.13 -42.20 17.06
CA ALA A 198 -9.95 -42.01 15.86
C ALA A 198 -10.52 -40.59 15.76
N ILE A 199 -10.60 -40.06 14.52
CA ILE A 199 -11.26 -38.77 14.24
C ILE A 199 -12.45 -38.88 13.28
N ALA A 200 -13.53 -38.17 13.59
CA ALA A 200 -14.74 -38.11 12.77
C ALA A 200 -15.21 -36.66 12.54
N PRO A 201 -16.00 -36.39 11.48
CA PRO A 201 -16.71 -35.13 11.32
C PRO A 201 -17.65 -34.85 12.51
N VAL A 202 -17.93 -33.58 12.81
CA VAL A 202 -18.80 -33.19 13.94
C VAL A 202 -20.26 -33.58 13.69
N GLU A 203 -20.63 -33.71 12.42
CA GLU A 203 -21.94 -34.15 11.96
C GLU A 203 -22.28 -35.57 12.45
N ASP A 204 -21.27 -36.41 12.70
CA ASP A 204 -21.41 -37.79 13.18
C ASP A 204 -21.47 -37.90 14.72
N TYR A 205 -21.71 -36.80 15.45
CA TYR A 205 -21.64 -36.74 16.92
C TYR A 205 -22.39 -37.86 17.63
N SER A 206 -23.65 -38.11 17.25
CA SER A 206 -24.49 -39.12 17.92
C SER A 206 -24.02 -40.55 17.68
N THR A 207 -23.58 -40.87 16.46
CA THR A 207 -23.16 -42.23 16.09
C THR A 207 -21.74 -42.52 16.55
N PHE A 208 -20.86 -41.53 16.51
CA PHE A 208 -19.47 -41.66 16.92
C PHE A 208 -19.32 -41.85 18.44
N PHE A 209 -20.20 -41.23 19.24
CA PHE A 209 -20.13 -41.29 20.70
C PHE A 209 -21.16 -42.22 21.38
N GLU A 210 -22.00 -42.94 20.63
CA GLU A 210 -23.13 -43.74 21.15
C GLU A 210 -22.77 -44.66 22.34
N SER A 211 -21.61 -45.31 22.30
CA SER A 211 -21.12 -46.22 23.36
C SER A 211 -19.85 -45.71 24.05
N THR A 212 -19.58 -44.40 23.97
CA THR A 212 -18.34 -43.80 24.48
C THR A 212 -18.62 -43.08 25.80
N PRO A 213 -17.87 -43.33 26.88
CA PRO A 213 -18.06 -42.60 28.13
C PRO A 213 -17.74 -41.11 27.94
N PRO A 214 -18.42 -40.16 28.62
CA PRO A 214 -18.19 -38.73 28.48
C PRO A 214 -16.73 -38.29 28.69
N SER A 215 -15.97 -39.03 29.50
CA SER A 215 -14.53 -38.82 29.73
C SER A 215 -13.67 -39.03 28.48
N SER A 216 -14.14 -39.80 27.50
CA SER A 216 -13.42 -40.09 26.25
C SER A 216 -14.03 -39.37 25.04
N GLN A 217 -15.04 -38.53 25.24
CA GLN A 217 -15.65 -37.72 24.19
C GLN A 217 -14.95 -36.37 24.12
N THR A 218 -14.11 -36.15 23.11
CA THR A 218 -13.43 -34.86 22.91
C THR A 218 -13.83 -34.22 21.58
N ILE A 219 -14.09 -32.92 21.62
CA ILE A 219 -14.39 -32.12 20.44
C ILE A 219 -13.17 -31.28 20.10
N ALA A 220 -12.81 -31.24 18.83
CA ALA A 220 -11.62 -30.56 18.37
C ALA A 220 -11.93 -29.59 17.22
N PHE A 221 -11.09 -28.59 17.07
CA PHE A 221 -11.14 -27.67 15.94
C PHE A 221 -9.75 -27.15 15.60
N ILE A 222 -9.56 -26.74 14.35
CA ILE A 222 -8.34 -26.08 13.90
C ILE A 222 -8.31 -24.67 14.49
N ASP A 223 -7.44 -24.46 15.47
CA ASP A 223 -7.38 -23.25 16.26
C ASP A 223 -6.46 -22.21 15.61
N PRO A 224 -6.98 -21.06 15.12
CA PRO A 224 -6.17 -19.97 14.61
C PRO A 224 -5.44 -19.21 15.73
N SER A 225 -5.82 -19.37 17.00
CA SER A 225 -5.13 -18.69 18.10
C SER A 225 -3.77 -19.32 18.35
N ALA A 226 -2.75 -18.47 18.55
CA ALA A 226 -1.46 -18.88 19.07
C ALA A 226 -1.31 -18.58 20.58
N HIS A 227 -2.35 -18.03 21.23
CA HIS A 227 -2.28 -17.67 22.65
C HIS A 227 -2.41 -18.90 23.55
N PRO A 228 -1.60 -19.02 24.63
CA PRO A 228 -1.61 -20.21 25.50
C PRO A 228 -2.92 -20.39 26.27
N THR A 229 -3.59 -19.29 26.64
CA THR A 229 -4.77 -19.29 27.53
C THR A 229 -6.08 -18.93 26.83
N ASN A 230 -6.03 -18.53 25.56
CA ASN A 230 -7.21 -18.06 24.83
C ASN A 230 -7.38 -18.88 23.54
N PRO A 231 -8.41 -19.72 23.41
CA PRO A 231 -8.75 -20.40 22.17
C PRO A 231 -9.18 -19.40 21.10
N GLY A 232 -9.11 -19.80 19.84
CA GLY A 232 -9.51 -18.99 18.71
C GLY A 232 -11.01 -18.74 18.60
N TRP A 233 -11.34 -17.75 17.79
CA TRP A 233 -12.69 -17.31 17.50
C TRP A 233 -13.67 -18.42 17.03
N PRO A 234 -13.26 -19.41 16.20
CA PRO A 234 -14.17 -20.47 15.72
C PRO A 234 -14.88 -21.26 16.80
N LEU A 235 -14.26 -21.42 17.98
CA LEU A 235 -14.81 -22.22 19.07
C LEU A 235 -16.16 -21.69 19.55
N ARG A 236 -16.42 -20.38 19.46
CA ARG A 236 -17.71 -19.79 19.84
C ARG A 236 -18.87 -20.38 19.06
N ASN A 237 -18.70 -20.51 17.74
CA ASN A 237 -19.75 -21.00 16.86
C ASN A 237 -19.91 -22.51 16.95
N LEU A 238 -18.81 -23.24 17.17
CA LEU A 238 -18.86 -24.67 17.45
C LEU A 238 -19.63 -24.98 18.74
N LEU A 239 -19.38 -24.26 19.82
CA LEU A 239 -20.09 -24.44 21.09
C LEU A 239 -21.59 -24.09 20.96
N ALA A 240 -21.91 -23.04 20.19
CA ALA A 240 -23.29 -22.68 19.90
C ALA A 240 -24.01 -23.74 19.07
N TYR A 241 -23.33 -24.30 18.05
CA TYR A 241 -23.83 -25.41 17.23
C TYR A 241 -24.15 -26.64 18.09
N LEU A 242 -23.20 -27.07 18.91
CA LEU A 242 -23.35 -28.27 19.75
C LEU A 242 -24.48 -28.10 20.76
N ARG A 243 -24.56 -26.95 21.43
CA ARG A 243 -25.62 -26.67 22.40
C ARG A 243 -27.01 -26.56 21.76
N ALA A 244 -27.09 -26.12 20.50
CA ALA A 244 -28.35 -26.05 19.77
C ALA A 244 -28.88 -27.44 19.37
N ILE A 245 -27.99 -28.35 18.97
CA ILE A 245 -28.38 -29.67 18.44
C ILE A 245 -28.43 -30.75 19.53
N TYR A 246 -27.48 -30.73 20.47
CA TYR A 246 -27.32 -31.74 21.52
C TYR A 246 -27.35 -31.10 22.93
N PRO A 247 -28.43 -30.40 23.32
CA PRO A 247 -28.48 -29.64 24.57
C PRO A 247 -28.30 -30.49 25.84
N GLU A 248 -28.72 -31.76 25.81
CA GLU A 248 -28.71 -32.64 26.99
C GLU A 248 -27.30 -33.17 27.32
N THR A 249 -26.43 -33.31 26.32
CA THR A 249 -25.08 -33.90 26.49
C THR A 249 -23.96 -32.86 26.48
N THR A 250 -24.28 -31.57 26.28
CA THR A 250 -23.30 -30.48 26.07
C THR A 250 -23.22 -29.49 27.23
N SER A 251 -23.62 -29.91 28.44
CA SER A 251 -23.42 -29.10 29.66
C SER A 251 -21.94 -29.02 30.08
N THR A 252 -21.20 -30.09 29.79
CA THR A 252 -19.75 -30.19 29.97
C THR A 252 -19.13 -30.70 28.66
N VAL A 253 -18.14 -29.99 28.13
CA VAL A 253 -17.53 -30.29 26.83
C VAL A 253 -16.01 -30.29 26.96
N ARG A 254 -15.38 -31.40 26.59
CA ARG A 254 -13.91 -31.52 26.48
C ARG A 254 -13.48 -30.98 25.11
N VAL A 255 -12.58 -30.00 25.09
CA VAL A 255 -12.16 -29.28 23.88
C VAL A 255 -10.67 -29.43 23.64
N LEU A 256 -10.31 -29.88 22.43
CA LEU A 256 -8.95 -29.89 21.90
C LEU A 256 -8.78 -28.76 20.86
N CYS A 257 -8.01 -27.73 21.22
CA CYS A 257 -7.61 -26.66 20.32
C CYS A 257 -6.40 -27.12 19.49
N TRP A 258 -6.63 -27.57 18.26
CA TRP A 258 -5.60 -28.14 17.40
C TRP A 258 -4.77 -27.05 16.72
N ARG A 259 -3.47 -26.98 17.04
CA ARG A 259 -2.53 -25.97 16.51
C ARG A 259 -1.39 -26.58 15.69
N ASP A 260 -1.24 -27.89 15.71
CA ASP A 260 -0.08 -28.61 15.15
C ASP A 260 -0.34 -29.10 13.71
N THR A 261 -0.39 -28.15 12.76
CA THR A 261 -0.52 -28.50 11.33
C THR A 261 0.81 -28.95 10.71
N GLU A 262 1.93 -28.43 11.21
CA GLU A 262 3.29 -28.81 10.81
C GLU A 262 3.92 -29.82 11.79
N THR A 263 4.89 -30.62 11.32
CA THR A 263 5.62 -31.57 12.17
C THR A 263 6.66 -30.83 13.00
N HIS A 264 6.42 -30.74 14.30
CA HIS A 264 7.34 -30.13 15.26
C HIS A 264 7.77 -31.15 16.32
N PRO A 265 8.94 -30.97 16.94
CA PRO A 265 9.39 -31.84 18.03
C PRO A 265 8.52 -31.75 19.29
N THR A 266 7.67 -30.72 19.41
CA THR A 266 6.81 -30.46 20.56
C THR A 266 5.40 -30.05 20.13
N TRP A 267 4.38 -30.60 20.78
CA TRP A 267 2.97 -30.25 20.54
C TRP A 267 2.62 -28.87 21.13
N LYS A 268 1.91 -28.05 20.37
CA LYS A 268 1.45 -26.70 20.75
C LYS A 268 -0.06 -26.62 20.99
N SER A 269 -0.79 -27.67 20.62
CA SER A 269 -2.23 -27.82 20.83
C SER A 269 -2.58 -27.75 22.32
N ARG A 270 -3.79 -27.26 22.62
CA ARG A 270 -4.27 -27.04 23.99
C ARG A 270 -5.52 -27.86 24.28
N PHE A 271 -5.66 -28.33 25.51
CA PHE A 271 -6.83 -29.05 26.00
C PHE A 271 -7.50 -28.30 27.15
N GLY A 272 -8.83 -28.33 27.19
CA GLY A 272 -9.61 -27.72 28.28
C GLY A 272 -10.99 -28.34 28.40
N VAL A 273 -11.56 -28.30 29.60
CA VAL A 273 -12.93 -28.74 29.87
C VAL A 273 -13.78 -27.53 30.14
N LEU A 274 -14.82 -27.34 29.33
CA LEU A 274 -15.73 -26.22 29.38
C LEU A 274 -17.06 -26.65 29.99
N GLU A 275 -17.58 -25.83 30.89
CA GLU A 275 -18.86 -26.03 31.55
C GLU A 275 -19.76 -24.82 31.34
N ILE A 276 -21.06 -25.07 31.27
CA ILE A 276 -22.05 -24.02 31.12
C ILE A 276 -23.26 -24.32 31.99
N GLY A 277 -23.60 -23.38 32.88
CA GLY A 277 -24.78 -23.48 33.72
C GLY A 277 -26.08 -23.21 32.95
N GLY A 278 -27.21 -23.43 33.62
CA GLY A 278 -28.54 -22.98 33.17
C GLY A 278 -29.19 -23.86 32.10
N VAL A 279 -30.52 -23.70 31.99
CA VAL A 279 -31.36 -24.49 31.08
C VAL A 279 -31.01 -24.17 29.62
N PRO A 280 -30.85 -25.19 28.75
CA PRO A 280 -30.65 -24.96 27.32
C PRO A 280 -31.85 -24.21 26.72
N SER A 281 -31.60 -23.07 26.09
CA SER A 281 -32.60 -22.36 25.31
C SER A 281 -32.44 -22.70 23.82
N LYS A 282 -33.56 -22.86 23.13
CA LYS A 282 -33.60 -23.01 21.66
C LYS A 282 -33.60 -21.65 20.92
N GLU A 283 -33.65 -20.54 21.65
CA GLU A 283 -33.62 -19.21 21.05
C GLU A 283 -32.23 -18.86 20.51
N ARG A 284 -32.20 -18.06 19.45
CA ARG A 284 -30.95 -17.60 18.82
C ARG A 284 -30.17 -16.71 19.79
N PRO A 285 -28.90 -17.03 20.11
CA PRO A 285 -28.08 -16.16 20.93
C PRO A 285 -27.75 -14.83 20.25
N SER A 286 -27.44 -13.81 21.06
CA SER A 286 -26.82 -12.57 20.54
C SER A 286 -25.46 -12.86 19.90
N ALA A 287 -25.04 -12.07 18.92
CA ALA A 287 -23.77 -12.27 18.22
C ALA A 287 -22.90 -11.00 18.21
N VAL A 288 -21.59 -11.19 18.08
CA VAL A 288 -20.56 -10.14 17.98
C VAL A 288 -19.52 -10.54 16.94
N GLY A 289 -18.74 -9.61 16.38
CA GLY A 289 -17.75 -10.01 15.38
C GLY A 289 -17.04 -8.92 14.58
N TRP A 290 -17.41 -7.65 14.71
CA TRP A 290 -16.72 -6.57 14.00
C TRP A 290 -15.25 -6.47 14.41
N GLU A 291 -14.36 -6.50 13.42
CA GLU A 291 -12.92 -6.43 13.66
C GLU A 291 -12.52 -5.05 14.21
N LYS A 292 -11.59 -5.02 15.15
CA LYS A 292 -11.02 -3.76 15.64
C LYS A 292 -9.97 -3.24 14.67
N ASN A 293 -9.88 -1.92 14.56
CA ASN A 293 -8.80 -1.27 13.83
C ASN A 293 -7.46 -1.38 14.60
N PRO A 294 -6.31 -1.01 14.01
CA PRO A 294 -5.02 -1.02 14.70
C PRO A 294 -4.95 -0.17 15.98
N GLN A 295 -5.89 0.76 16.19
CA GLN A 295 -6.01 1.57 17.42
C GLN A 295 -6.88 0.89 18.49
N GLY A 296 -7.32 -0.35 18.27
CA GLY A 296 -8.17 -1.11 19.19
C GLY A 296 -9.64 -0.66 19.24
N LYS A 297 -10.06 0.23 18.33
CA LYS A 297 -11.45 0.73 18.25
C LYS A 297 -12.25 -0.04 17.20
N LEU A 298 -13.56 -0.12 17.39
CA LEU A 298 -14.47 -0.63 16.36
C LEU A 298 -14.58 0.40 15.23
N GLY A 299 -14.01 0.08 14.08
CA GLY A 299 -14.07 0.94 12.91
C GLY A 299 -13.32 0.37 11.71
N PRO A 300 -13.59 0.92 10.52
CA PRO A 300 -12.97 0.46 9.28
C PRO A 300 -11.47 0.75 9.24
N ARG A 301 -10.76 -0.02 8.42
CA ARG A 301 -9.35 0.15 8.08
C ARG A 301 -9.21 0.81 6.70
N VAL A 302 -8.03 1.36 6.42
CA VAL A 302 -7.71 2.00 5.14
C VAL A 302 -6.41 1.40 4.60
N ALA A 303 -6.44 0.90 3.36
CA ALA A 303 -5.26 0.53 2.60
C ALA A 303 -4.96 1.62 1.55
N ASP A 304 -3.78 2.24 1.63
CA ASP A 304 -3.28 3.20 0.64
C ASP A 304 -2.32 2.49 -0.31
N LEU A 305 -2.81 2.18 -1.51
CA LEU A 305 -2.06 1.49 -2.55
C LEU A 305 -1.58 2.42 -3.66
N ALA A 306 -1.74 3.74 -3.52
CA ALA A 306 -1.22 4.69 -4.48
C ALA A 306 0.29 4.50 -4.76
N PRO A 307 1.16 4.17 -3.78
CA PRO A 307 2.57 3.92 -4.07
C PRO A 307 2.81 2.72 -5.00
N MET A 308 1.92 1.73 -5.02
CA MET A 308 2.06 0.49 -5.79
C MET A 308 1.26 0.51 -7.11
N MET A 309 0.25 1.37 -7.23
CA MET A 309 -0.71 1.33 -8.34
C MET A 309 -0.80 2.63 -9.16
N ASP A 310 -0.31 3.77 -8.66
CA ASP A 310 -0.28 5.02 -9.44
C ASP A 310 0.96 5.02 -10.36
N PRO A 311 0.79 4.96 -11.70
CA PRO A 311 1.91 4.93 -12.64
C PRO A 311 2.85 6.13 -12.51
N THR A 312 2.31 7.29 -12.12
CA THR A 312 3.11 8.51 -11.94
C THR A 312 4.00 8.39 -10.70
N ARG A 313 3.47 7.86 -9.60
CA ARG A 313 4.25 7.62 -8.38
C ARG A 313 5.29 6.52 -8.58
N LEU A 314 4.95 5.45 -9.29
CA LEU A 314 5.89 4.39 -9.66
C LEU A 314 7.05 4.94 -10.48
N ALA A 315 6.76 5.76 -11.51
CA ALA A 315 7.79 6.42 -12.30
C ALA A 315 8.68 7.35 -11.44
N ASN A 316 8.09 8.15 -10.54
CA ASN A 316 8.83 9.00 -9.61
C ASN A 316 9.79 8.18 -8.71
N GLN A 317 9.29 7.09 -8.13
CA GLN A 317 10.08 6.22 -7.27
C GLN A 317 11.21 5.52 -8.03
N ALA A 318 10.96 5.06 -9.26
CA ALA A 318 11.98 4.42 -10.10
C ALA A 318 13.13 5.37 -10.45
N VAL A 319 12.81 6.63 -10.79
CA VAL A 319 13.82 7.67 -11.06
C VAL A 319 14.64 7.98 -9.80
N ASP A 320 13.98 8.18 -8.65
CA ASP A 320 14.67 8.44 -7.39
C ASP A 320 15.56 7.27 -6.95
N LEU A 321 15.10 6.04 -7.18
CA LEU A 321 15.86 4.84 -6.86
C LEU A 321 17.15 4.77 -7.67
N ASN A 322 17.12 5.09 -8.97
CA ASN A 322 18.32 5.11 -9.80
C ASN A 322 19.41 6.05 -9.25
N LEU A 323 19.02 7.26 -8.83
CA LEU A 323 19.93 8.22 -8.22
C LEU A 323 20.43 7.77 -6.85
N LYS A 324 19.54 7.22 -6.00
CA LYS A 324 19.93 6.66 -4.68
C LYS A 324 20.91 5.50 -4.82
N LEU A 325 20.76 4.66 -5.84
CA LEU A 325 21.72 3.59 -6.13
C LEU A 325 23.11 4.13 -6.46
N MET A 326 23.22 5.24 -7.20
CA MET A 326 24.52 5.90 -7.44
C MET A 326 25.15 6.39 -6.13
N ARG A 327 24.35 7.03 -5.26
CA ARG A 327 24.81 7.47 -3.93
C ARG A 327 25.29 6.30 -3.08
N TRP A 328 24.51 5.22 -2.98
CA TRP A 328 24.86 4.08 -2.13
C TRP A 328 26.06 3.29 -2.65
N ARG A 329 26.21 3.15 -3.97
CA ARG A 329 27.26 2.31 -4.57
C ARG A 329 28.57 3.04 -4.79
N ILE A 330 28.54 4.32 -5.15
CA ILE A 330 29.70 5.04 -5.69
C ILE A 330 30.09 6.22 -4.80
N LEU A 331 29.12 7.07 -4.43
CA LEU A 331 29.41 8.33 -3.74
C LEU A 331 28.42 8.58 -2.57
N PRO A 332 28.65 8.01 -1.37
CA PRO A 332 27.73 8.13 -0.24
C PRO A 332 27.49 9.58 0.23
N SER A 333 28.48 10.45 0.02
CA SER A 333 28.44 11.89 0.33
C SER A 333 27.64 12.73 -0.67
N LEU A 334 27.13 12.13 -1.75
CA LEU A 334 26.32 12.82 -2.75
C LEU A 334 24.98 13.28 -2.14
N ASP A 335 24.76 14.59 -2.12
CA ASP A 335 23.53 15.21 -1.63
C ASP A 335 22.50 15.34 -2.77
N LEU A 336 21.71 14.29 -2.95
CA LEU A 336 20.65 14.23 -3.95
C LEU A 336 19.46 15.15 -3.62
N GLU A 337 19.21 15.42 -2.34
CA GLU A 337 18.09 16.25 -1.91
C GLU A 337 18.31 17.70 -2.31
N LYS A 338 19.54 18.20 -2.11
CA LYS A 338 19.95 19.53 -2.56
C LYS A 338 19.81 19.69 -4.07
N ILE A 339 20.21 18.69 -4.86
CA ILE A 339 20.05 18.72 -6.32
C ILE A 339 18.56 18.73 -6.69
N SER A 340 17.76 17.84 -6.11
CA SER A 340 16.33 17.68 -6.42
C SER A 340 15.51 18.95 -6.14
N THR A 341 15.81 19.63 -5.02
CA THR A 341 15.11 20.83 -4.56
C THR A 341 15.57 22.12 -5.23
N THR A 342 16.71 22.11 -5.93
CA THR A 342 17.24 23.29 -6.63
C THR A 342 16.29 23.73 -7.75
N LYS A 343 15.92 25.02 -7.76
CA LYS A 343 15.13 25.62 -8.84
C LYS A 343 16.04 26.18 -9.92
N CYS A 344 15.90 25.66 -11.14
CA CYS A 344 16.75 26.04 -12.27
C CYS A 344 15.99 26.92 -13.27
N LEU A 345 16.52 28.12 -13.53
CA LEU A 345 16.05 29.00 -14.60
C LEU A 345 16.97 28.85 -15.83
N LEU A 346 16.39 28.48 -16.97
CA LEU A 346 17.10 28.27 -18.23
C LEU A 346 16.74 29.41 -19.18
N LEU A 347 17.68 30.33 -19.38
CA LEU A 347 17.54 31.45 -20.32
C LEU A 347 18.02 30.98 -21.69
N GLY A 348 17.07 30.61 -22.55
CA GLY A 348 17.26 29.96 -23.84
C GLY A 348 16.67 28.56 -23.86
N ALA A 349 15.75 28.30 -24.79
CA ALA A 349 15.16 26.99 -25.08
C ALA A 349 15.60 26.46 -26.46
N GLY A 350 16.80 26.87 -26.91
CA GLY A 350 17.48 26.32 -28.08
C GLY A 350 18.20 25.00 -27.78
N THR A 351 19.25 24.70 -28.56
CA THR A 351 20.03 23.45 -28.43
C THR A 351 20.50 23.22 -27.00
N LEU A 352 21.19 24.20 -26.43
CA LEU A 352 21.70 24.13 -25.06
C LEU A 352 20.58 23.95 -24.03
N GLY A 353 19.52 24.76 -24.12
CA GLY A 353 18.36 24.70 -23.23
C GLY A 353 17.75 23.32 -23.14
N CYS A 354 17.50 22.70 -24.30
CA CYS A 354 16.88 21.38 -24.39
C CYS A 354 17.77 20.26 -23.80
N TYR A 355 19.07 20.27 -24.09
CA TYR A 355 19.98 19.26 -23.53
C TYR A 355 20.20 19.46 -22.02
N VAL A 356 20.45 20.69 -21.57
CA VAL A 356 20.62 21.00 -20.15
C VAL A 356 19.37 20.62 -19.35
N ALA A 357 18.17 20.93 -19.86
CA ALA A 357 16.92 20.54 -19.19
C ALA A 357 16.79 19.02 -19.03
N ARG A 358 17.11 18.24 -20.06
CA ARG A 358 17.10 16.77 -20.00
C ARG A 358 18.12 16.24 -18.99
N THR A 359 19.34 16.80 -18.97
CA THR A 359 20.37 16.42 -18.00
C THR A 359 19.95 16.74 -16.56
N LEU A 360 19.40 17.94 -16.31
CA LEU A 360 18.92 18.34 -14.98
C LEU A 360 17.80 17.41 -14.50
N MET A 361 16.83 17.10 -15.36
CA MET A 361 15.76 16.15 -15.06
C MET A 361 16.31 14.75 -14.74
N GLY A 362 17.32 14.28 -15.49
CA GLY A 362 18.01 13.01 -15.23
C GLY A 362 18.74 12.98 -13.88
N TRP A 363 19.26 14.12 -13.42
CA TRP A 363 19.86 14.29 -12.08
C TRP A 363 18.84 14.50 -10.96
N GLY A 364 17.54 14.46 -11.26
CA GLY A 364 16.47 14.54 -10.27
C GLY A 364 15.99 15.95 -9.96
N VAL A 365 16.45 16.98 -10.68
CA VAL A 365 15.94 18.36 -10.53
C VAL A 365 14.44 18.39 -10.84
N ARG A 366 13.65 18.93 -9.90
CA ARG A 366 12.18 18.94 -10.03
C ARG A 366 11.60 20.24 -10.57
N THR A 367 12.29 21.37 -10.42
CA THR A 367 11.77 22.67 -10.86
C THR A 367 12.64 23.28 -11.97
N ILE A 368 12.09 23.36 -13.17
CA ILE A 368 12.76 23.93 -14.35
C ILE A 368 11.86 24.97 -15.01
N THR A 369 12.36 26.20 -15.13
CA THR A 369 11.66 27.27 -15.84
C THR A 369 12.46 27.66 -17.07
N LEU A 370 11.83 27.63 -18.25
CA LEU A 370 12.44 28.01 -19.51
C LEU A 370 11.98 29.41 -19.95
N VAL A 371 12.91 30.18 -20.51
CA VAL A 371 12.66 31.51 -21.08
C VAL A 371 13.20 31.55 -22.49
N ASP A 372 12.34 31.90 -23.46
CA ASP A 372 12.72 32.03 -24.87
C ASP A 372 11.65 32.86 -25.60
N SER A 373 12.07 33.82 -26.44
CA SER A 373 11.14 34.67 -27.20
C SER A 373 10.72 34.08 -28.55
N SER A 374 11.38 33.01 -28.99
CA SER A 374 11.22 32.44 -30.33
C SER A 374 10.18 31.32 -30.40
N ARG A 375 9.87 30.92 -31.64
CA ARG A 375 8.96 29.82 -31.98
C ARG A 375 9.75 28.67 -32.59
N VAL A 376 9.25 27.45 -32.46
CA VAL A 376 9.88 26.25 -33.03
C VAL A 376 9.84 26.32 -34.57
N SER A 377 10.99 26.15 -35.22
CA SER A 377 11.10 26.09 -36.68
C SER A 377 11.49 24.70 -37.18
N PHE A 378 11.26 24.41 -38.46
CA PHE A 378 11.48 23.07 -39.06
C PHE A 378 12.89 22.49 -38.89
N SER A 379 13.92 23.34 -38.77
CA SER A 379 15.30 22.89 -38.56
C SER A 379 15.61 22.57 -37.08
N ASN A 380 14.71 22.89 -36.16
CA ASN A 380 14.95 22.77 -34.72
C ASN A 380 14.85 21.33 -34.20
N PRO A 381 13.83 20.50 -34.53
CA PRO A 381 13.66 19.18 -33.92
C PRO A 381 14.89 18.27 -34.00
N VAL A 382 15.66 18.34 -35.09
CA VAL A 382 16.88 17.51 -35.26
C VAL A 382 18.08 17.97 -34.41
N ARG A 383 18.01 19.17 -33.81
CA ARG A 383 19.08 19.75 -32.96
C ARG A 383 18.62 20.01 -31.53
N GLN A 384 17.32 20.11 -31.28
CA GLN A 384 16.71 20.58 -30.05
C GLN A 384 15.78 19.48 -29.51
N PRO A 385 16.29 18.56 -28.65
CA PRO A 385 15.67 17.25 -28.35
C PRO A 385 14.39 17.29 -27.50
N LEU A 386 13.78 18.46 -27.34
CA LEU A 386 12.45 18.62 -26.73
C LEU A 386 11.36 18.88 -27.78
N PHE A 387 11.71 19.17 -29.03
CA PHE A 387 10.73 19.51 -30.06
C PHE A 387 10.55 18.37 -31.05
N GLU A 388 9.31 18.19 -31.50
CA GLU A 388 8.95 17.25 -32.56
C GLU A 388 8.51 18.00 -33.82
N PHE A 389 8.42 17.29 -34.96
CA PHE A 389 8.00 17.88 -36.24
C PHE A 389 6.65 18.62 -36.13
N GLU A 390 5.69 18.05 -35.40
CA GLU A 390 4.37 18.65 -35.18
C GLU A 390 4.42 20.00 -34.46
N ASP A 391 5.49 20.30 -33.71
CA ASP A 391 5.63 21.58 -33.01
C ASP A 391 6.01 22.73 -33.96
N CYS A 392 6.39 22.41 -35.20
CA CYS A 392 6.74 23.37 -36.25
C CYS A 392 5.53 23.84 -37.06
N LEU A 393 4.42 23.12 -37.01
CA LEU A 393 3.22 23.40 -37.80
C LEU A 393 2.54 24.71 -37.31
N ASP A 394 1.67 25.29 -38.14
CA ASP A 394 0.88 26.48 -37.81
C ASP A 394 1.72 27.70 -37.36
N GLY A 395 2.87 27.91 -38.01
CA GLY A 395 3.81 28.99 -37.67
C GLY A 395 4.66 28.70 -36.43
N GLY A 396 4.69 27.45 -35.97
CA GLY A 396 5.51 26.98 -34.87
C GLY A 396 4.93 27.32 -33.50
N LYS A 397 5.09 26.42 -32.53
CA LYS A 397 4.71 26.68 -31.13
C LYS A 397 5.76 27.57 -30.44
N PRO A 398 5.37 28.39 -29.44
CA PRO A 398 6.32 29.10 -28.59
C PRO A 398 7.31 28.15 -27.90
N LYS A 399 8.62 28.37 -28.04
CA LYS A 399 9.64 27.38 -27.62
C LYS A 399 9.61 27.09 -26.13
N ALA A 400 9.55 28.13 -25.30
CA ALA A 400 9.62 27.99 -23.85
C ALA A 400 8.48 27.13 -23.30
N GLN A 401 7.23 27.41 -23.71
CA GLN A 401 6.05 26.67 -23.30
C GLN A 401 6.07 25.24 -23.86
N CYS A 402 6.47 25.08 -25.13
CA CYS A 402 6.57 23.76 -25.77
C CYS A 402 7.60 22.88 -25.03
N ALA A 403 8.77 23.41 -24.71
CA ALA A 403 9.81 22.69 -23.97
C ALA A 403 9.32 22.25 -22.58
N ALA A 404 8.64 23.14 -21.84
CA ALA A 404 8.06 22.82 -20.55
C ALA A 404 6.98 21.71 -20.63
N ALA A 405 6.12 21.76 -21.65
CA ALA A 405 5.13 20.71 -21.89
C ALA A 405 5.78 19.36 -22.22
N ARG A 406 6.85 19.36 -23.01
CA ARG A 406 7.58 18.14 -23.39
C ARG A 406 8.34 17.53 -22.22
N LEU A 407 8.89 18.34 -21.31
CA LEU A 407 9.45 17.85 -20.05
C LEU A 407 8.38 17.14 -19.20
N LYS A 408 7.18 17.70 -19.06
CA LYS A 408 6.06 17.06 -18.34
C LYS A 408 5.60 15.77 -18.99
N LYS A 409 5.67 15.69 -20.33
CA LYS A 409 5.37 14.46 -21.08
C LYS A 409 6.41 13.36 -20.84
N ILE A 410 7.69 13.73 -20.68
CA ILE A 410 8.77 12.78 -20.38
C ILE A 410 8.69 12.29 -18.93
N PHE A 411 8.48 13.21 -17.99
CA PHE A 411 8.40 12.89 -16.56
C PHE A 411 7.30 13.73 -15.89
N PRO A 412 6.11 13.15 -15.59
CA PRO A 412 5.00 13.90 -15.03
C PRO A 412 5.26 14.51 -13.65
N GLY A 413 6.25 14.00 -12.91
CA GLY A 413 6.68 14.55 -11.62
C GLY A 413 7.50 15.84 -11.70
N ILE A 414 7.78 16.39 -12.90
CA ILE A 414 8.51 17.65 -13.06
C ILE A 414 7.57 18.87 -12.94
N ASN A 415 7.98 19.85 -12.14
CA ASN A 415 7.41 21.20 -12.14
C ASN A 415 8.11 22.05 -13.21
N ALA A 416 7.68 21.90 -14.46
CA ALA A 416 8.19 22.68 -15.58
C ALA A 416 7.27 23.85 -15.98
N SER A 417 7.85 25.02 -16.22
CA SER A 417 7.13 26.20 -16.73
C SER A 417 7.90 26.89 -17.86
N GLY A 418 7.20 27.61 -18.73
CA GLY A 418 7.78 28.25 -19.90
C GLY A 418 7.24 29.67 -20.10
N HIS A 419 8.12 30.64 -20.32
CA HIS A 419 7.76 32.03 -20.54
C HIS A 419 8.31 32.56 -21.86
N THR A 420 7.41 33.00 -22.73
CA THR A 420 7.79 33.86 -23.87
C THR A 420 8.20 35.22 -23.33
N LEU A 421 9.47 35.56 -23.48
CA LEU A 421 10.05 36.80 -22.96
C LEU A 421 11.25 37.18 -23.82
N SER A 422 11.29 38.42 -24.30
CA SER A 422 12.49 38.97 -24.94
C SER A 422 13.47 39.47 -23.88
N ILE A 423 14.76 39.28 -24.13
CA ILE A 423 15.83 39.81 -23.26
C ILE A 423 16.53 40.93 -24.04
N PRO A 424 16.44 42.19 -23.58
CA PRO A 424 17.04 43.32 -24.27
C PRO A 424 18.56 43.18 -24.42
N MET A 425 19.03 43.39 -25.65
CA MET A 425 20.45 43.34 -25.97
C MET A 425 21.07 44.74 -25.90
N PRO A 426 22.22 44.92 -25.22
CA PRO A 426 22.97 46.15 -25.30
C PRO A 426 23.37 46.44 -26.76
N GLY A 427 23.46 47.73 -27.11
CA GLY A 427 23.75 48.18 -28.47
C GLY A 427 22.55 48.20 -29.43
N HIS A 428 21.38 47.71 -29.01
CA HIS A 428 20.16 47.73 -29.80
C HIS A 428 19.18 48.78 -29.23
N PRO A 429 18.77 49.81 -30.00
CA PRO A 429 17.85 50.82 -29.52
C PRO A 429 16.44 50.25 -29.30
N VAL A 430 15.81 50.61 -28.19
CA VAL A 430 14.40 50.26 -27.91
C VAL A 430 13.52 51.33 -28.55
N PRO A 431 12.63 50.99 -29.51
CA PRO A 431 11.71 51.94 -30.10
C PRO A 431 10.78 52.55 -29.03
N ALA A 432 10.43 53.84 -29.18
CA ALA A 432 9.58 54.54 -28.21
C ALA A 432 8.25 53.80 -27.91
N ALA A 433 7.67 53.16 -28.92
CA ALA A 433 6.45 52.36 -28.80
C ALA A 433 6.60 51.09 -27.94
N SER A 434 7.82 50.55 -27.81
CA SER A 434 8.09 49.29 -27.11
C SER A 434 8.66 49.49 -25.71
N VAL A 435 8.95 50.72 -25.28
CA VAL A 435 9.59 51.00 -23.97
C VAL A 435 8.79 50.44 -22.81
N ALA A 436 7.46 50.59 -22.81
CA ALA A 436 6.61 50.07 -21.74
C ALA A 436 6.64 48.53 -21.67
N GLN A 437 6.58 47.86 -22.83
CA GLN A 437 6.70 46.41 -22.92
C GLN A 437 8.07 45.94 -22.42
N THR A 438 9.15 46.55 -22.92
CA THR A 438 10.52 46.20 -22.52
C THR A 438 10.73 46.34 -21.01
N LYS A 439 10.19 47.39 -20.38
CA LYS A 439 10.25 47.53 -18.92
C LYS A 439 9.56 46.36 -18.20
N ALA A 440 8.34 46.02 -18.61
CA ALA A 440 7.61 44.89 -18.04
C ALA A 440 8.33 43.55 -18.25
N GLU A 441 8.99 43.36 -19.39
CA GLU A 441 9.77 42.16 -19.67
C GLU A 441 11.03 42.07 -18.78
N VAL A 442 11.71 43.20 -18.53
CA VAL A 442 12.86 43.27 -17.62
C VAL A 442 12.43 43.01 -16.17
N GLU A 443 11.32 43.58 -15.71
CA GLU A 443 10.76 43.32 -14.38
C GLU A 443 10.43 41.83 -14.20
N LYS A 444 9.83 41.20 -15.22
CA LYS A 444 9.54 39.77 -15.21
C LYS A 444 10.80 38.91 -15.22
N LEU A 445 11.81 39.27 -16.01
CA LEU A 445 13.12 38.59 -15.99
C LEU A 445 13.75 38.68 -14.60
N GLU A 446 13.68 39.84 -13.98
CA GLU A 446 14.20 40.08 -12.65
C GLU A 446 13.51 39.23 -11.59
N ALA A 447 12.18 39.15 -11.63
CA ALA A 447 11.38 38.29 -10.75
C ALA A 447 11.74 36.81 -10.92
N LEU A 448 11.82 36.33 -12.17
CA LEU A 448 12.21 34.95 -12.45
C LEU A 448 13.61 34.63 -11.91
N ILE A 449 14.59 35.51 -12.11
CA ILE A 449 15.94 35.32 -11.56
C ILE A 449 15.89 35.30 -10.02
N ALA A 450 15.06 36.13 -9.39
CA ALA A 450 14.92 36.17 -7.94
C ALA A 450 14.31 34.88 -7.35
N GLU A 451 13.35 34.27 -8.04
CA GLU A 451 12.64 33.07 -7.59
C GLU A 451 13.45 31.76 -7.69
N HIS A 452 14.48 31.74 -8.55
CA HIS A 452 15.27 30.54 -8.86
C HIS A 452 16.63 30.54 -8.16
N ASP A 453 17.18 29.36 -7.90
CA ASP A 453 18.45 29.23 -7.17
C ASP A 453 19.66 29.32 -8.10
N VAL A 454 19.53 28.72 -9.28
CA VAL A 454 20.58 28.65 -10.32
C VAL A 454 20.04 29.18 -11.63
N VAL A 455 20.81 30.05 -12.29
CA VAL A 455 20.49 30.63 -13.60
C VAL A 455 21.47 30.09 -14.64
N PHE A 456 20.93 29.48 -15.69
CA PHE A 456 21.69 29.01 -16.84
C PHE A 456 21.56 30.02 -17.98
N LEU A 457 22.69 30.55 -18.45
CA LEU A 457 22.76 31.44 -19.62
C LEU A 457 23.05 30.60 -20.85
N LEU A 458 22.00 30.29 -21.62
CA LEU A 458 22.00 29.33 -22.74
C LEU A 458 21.57 30.01 -24.04
N MET A 459 21.83 31.31 -24.13
CA MET A 459 21.39 32.20 -25.20
C MET A 459 22.32 32.11 -26.41
N ASP A 460 21.91 32.66 -27.53
CA ASP A 460 22.61 32.60 -28.82
C ASP A 460 23.79 33.57 -28.95
N SER A 461 23.71 34.75 -28.34
CA SER A 461 24.70 35.83 -28.53
C SER A 461 25.40 36.27 -27.24
N ARG A 462 26.50 37.03 -27.39
CA ARG A 462 27.20 37.66 -26.26
C ARG A 462 26.39 38.81 -25.69
N GLU A 463 25.65 39.54 -26.51
CA GLU A 463 24.91 40.73 -26.10
C GLU A 463 23.75 40.35 -25.19
N SER A 464 23.02 39.30 -25.55
CA SER A 464 21.80 38.88 -24.85
C SER A 464 22.08 38.32 -23.44
N ARG A 465 23.33 37.92 -23.15
CA ARG A 465 23.78 37.45 -21.83
C ARG A 465 24.04 38.57 -20.83
N TRP A 466 24.15 39.82 -21.27
CA TRP A 466 24.66 40.91 -20.44
C TRP A 466 23.71 41.25 -19.30
N LEU A 467 22.46 41.54 -19.64
CA LEU A 467 21.45 41.94 -18.66
C LEU A 467 21.19 40.83 -17.62
N PRO A 468 20.97 39.55 -18.01
CA PRO A 468 20.86 38.46 -17.05
C PRO A 468 22.09 38.32 -16.13
N THR A 469 23.30 38.52 -16.67
CA THR A 469 24.54 38.47 -15.88
C THR A 469 24.54 39.54 -14.79
N VAL A 470 24.18 40.77 -15.14
CA VAL A 470 24.11 41.90 -14.20
C VAL A 470 23.07 41.64 -13.10
N ILE A 471 21.84 41.25 -13.48
CA ILE A 471 20.75 40.99 -12.52
C ILE A 471 21.12 39.84 -11.59
N ALA A 472 21.63 38.73 -12.13
CA ALA A 472 21.99 37.56 -11.34
C ALA A 472 23.17 37.84 -10.39
N ALA A 473 24.15 38.64 -10.82
CA ALA A 473 25.24 39.11 -9.97
C ALA A 473 24.71 40.00 -8.83
N ALA A 474 23.80 40.94 -9.13
CA ALA A 474 23.19 41.82 -8.14
C ALA A 474 22.36 41.05 -7.10
N LYS A 475 21.64 40.00 -7.52
CA LYS A 475 20.85 39.12 -6.63
C LYS A 475 21.66 38.01 -5.98
N GLY A 476 22.95 37.91 -6.29
CA GLY A 476 23.86 36.91 -5.74
C GLY A 476 23.42 35.48 -6.07
N LYS A 477 23.02 35.23 -7.32
CA LYS A 477 22.61 33.92 -7.83
C LYS A 477 23.80 33.13 -8.37
N ILE A 478 23.71 31.81 -8.35
CA ILE A 478 24.67 30.95 -9.04
C ILE A 478 24.35 31.04 -10.52
N VAL A 479 25.35 31.39 -11.34
CA VAL A 479 25.19 31.49 -12.79
C VAL A 479 26.11 30.49 -13.46
N ILE A 480 25.55 29.69 -14.37
CA ILE A 480 26.28 28.81 -15.27
C ILE A 480 26.07 29.32 -16.69
N ASN A 481 27.14 29.77 -17.32
CA ASN A 481 27.14 30.27 -18.69
C ASN A 481 27.69 29.19 -19.63
N ALA A 482 26.93 28.87 -20.68
CA ALA A 482 27.38 27.99 -21.76
C ALA A 482 27.28 28.72 -23.10
N ALA A 483 28.37 28.75 -23.87
CA ALA A 483 28.44 29.35 -25.21
C ALA A 483 29.05 28.36 -26.21
N LEU A 484 28.63 28.45 -27.47
CA LEU A 484 29.07 27.56 -28.55
C LEU A 484 29.76 28.39 -29.63
N GLY A 485 30.95 27.95 -30.02
CA GLY A 485 31.58 28.29 -31.30
C GLY A 485 31.18 27.27 -32.38
N PHE A 486 31.91 27.26 -33.49
CA PHE A 486 31.67 26.30 -34.58
C PHE A 486 31.99 24.85 -34.17
N ASP A 487 33.18 24.64 -33.62
CA ASP A 487 33.73 23.35 -33.17
C ASP A 487 34.21 23.37 -31.71
N THR A 488 34.01 24.51 -31.03
CA THR A 488 34.42 24.74 -29.63
C THR A 488 33.24 25.14 -28.76
N PHE A 489 33.40 25.04 -27.44
CA PHE A 489 32.41 25.53 -26.49
C PHE A 489 33.08 26.05 -25.22
N LEU A 490 32.41 26.96 -24.52
CA LEU A 490 32.80 27.44 -23.21
C LEU A 490 31.69 27.12 -22.20
N VAL A 491 32.05 26.49 -21.08
CA VAL A 491 31.20 26.42 -19.89
C VAL A 491 31.94 27.07 -18.73
N MET A 492 31.31 28.05 -18.08
CA MET A 492 31.88 28.69 -16.90
C MET A 492 30.80 28.98 -15.86
N ARG A 493 31.22 29.05 -14.59
CA ARG A 493 30.38 29.55 -13.50
C ARG A 493 30.84 30.95 -13.09
N HIS A 494 29.90 31.84 -12.80
CA HIS A 494 30.25 33.14 -12.22
C HIS A 494 30.61 32.97 -10.73
N GLY A 495 31.36 33.93 -10.18
CA GLY A 495 31.62 33.98 -8.74
C GLY A 495 30.32 34.12 -7.94
N ALA A 496 30.16 33.26 -6.92
CA ALA A 496 29.05 33.34 -5.97
C ALA A 496 29.14 34.61 -5.09
N ARG A 497 28.14 34.83 -4.22
CA ARG A 497 28.04 36.00 -3.32
C ARG A 497 29.36 36.33 -2.62
N ALA A 498 29.68 37.61 -2.49
CA ALA A 498 30.83 38.06 -1.68
C ALA A 498 30.79 37.50 -0.25
N SER A 499 29.60 37.33 0.33
CA SER A 499 29.38 36.73 1.65
C SER A 499 29.62 35.21 1.73
N SER A 500 29.73 34.53 0.59
CA SER A 500 30.05 33.08 0.49
C SER A 500 31.51 32.81 0.14
N VAL A 501 32.29 33.88 -0.04
CA VAL A 501 33.73 33.79 -0.22
C VAL A 501 34.35 33.69 1.18
N PRO A 502 35.15 32.65 1.48
CA PRO A 502 35.90 32.57 2.74
C PRO A 502 36.73 33.84 2.97
N PRO A 503 37.14 34.16 4.21
CA PRO A 503 37.97 35.34 4.50
C PRO A 503 39.24 35.45 3.64
N ASN A 504 39.77 34.31 3.15
CA ASN A 504 40.94 34.21 2.28
C ASN A 504 40.60 33.76 0.83
N GLY A 505 39.33 33.75 0.44
CA GLY A 505 38.90 33.32 -0.89
C GLY A 505 38.93 34.46 -1.92
N THR A 506 39.20 34.13 -3.18
CA THR A 506 39.10 35.07 -4.30
C THR A 506 37.74 34.98 -4.97
N ARG A 507 37.13 36.15 -5.24
CA ARG A 507 35.89 36.21 -6.02
C ARG A 507 36.20 35.96 -7.49
N LEU A 508 35.56 34.94 -8.08
CA LEU A 508 35.70 34.67 -9.51
C LEU A 508 34.97 35.73 -10.35
N GLY A 509 35.55 36.04 -11.52
CA GLY A 509 34.94 36.91 -12.52
C GLY A 509 33.69 36.32 -13.18
N CYS A 510 32.98 37.16 -13.92
CA CYS A 510 31.87 36.74 -14.79
C CYS A 510 32.35 36.64 -16.25
N TYR A 511 31.45 36.24 -17.15
CA TYR A 511 31.69 36.13 -18.59
C TYR A 511 32.23 37.42 -19.26
N TYR A 512 32.04 38.58 -18.64
CA TYR A 512 32.52 39.88 -19.17
C TYR A 512 33.78 40.40 -18.47
N CYS A 513 34.35 39.69 -17.50
CA CYS A 513 35.54 40.18 -16.79
C CYS A 513 36.82 40.09 -17.62
N ASN A 514 36.89 39.14 -18.55
CA ASN A 514 37.97 38.99 -19.52
C ASN A 514 37.36 38.73 -20.90
N ASP A 515 38.06 39.09 -21.96
CA ASP A 515 37.68 38.61 -23.28
C ASP A 515 37.89 37.10 -23.37
N ILE A 516 36.89 36.43 -23.95
CA ILE A 516 36.78 34.96 -23.96
C ILE A 516 37.63 34.33 -25.07
N VAL A 517 37.90 35.11 -26.12
CA VAL A 517 38.72 34.77 -27.27
C VAL A 517 39.52 36.03 -27.60
N ALA A 518 40.82 35.90 -27.87
CA ALA A 518 41.60 37.05 -28.29
C ALA A 518 41.19 37.43 -29.72
N PRO A 519 41.18 38.72 -30.11
CA PRO A 519 40.90 39.09 -31.50
C PRO A 519 41.89 38.50 -32.54
N THR A 520 43.01 37.96 -32.07
CA THR A 520 44.05 37.31 -32.87
C THR A 520 43.81 35.82 -33.10
N ASP A 521 42.95 35.19 -32.29
CA ASP A 521 42.50 33.80 -32.46
C ASP A 521 41.37 33.76 -33.52
#